data_AF-A0A1G5RJF3-F1
#
_entry.id   AF-A0A1G5RJF3-F1
#
_cell.length_a   1.000
_cell.length_b   1.000
_cell.length_c   1.000
_cell.angle_alpha   90.00
_cell.angle_beta   90.00
_cell.angle_gamma   90.00
#
_symmetry.space_group_name_H-M   'P 1'
#
loop_
_entity.id
_entity.type
_entity.pdbx_description
1 polymer ?
#
loop_
_entity_poly.entity_id
_entity_poly.type
_entity_poly.pdbx_seq_one_letter_code
_entity_poly.pdbx_strand_id
1 'polypeptide(L)'
;MGWEEAIPGYQRAQDKINEDLDRCDYFIGIMWDKWGSKPSNEPDGYTSGFEAEYYRSAQRIEAGLMKDMALFFKAIDAPSGMEPGPDIKKVLNFCQKCIDEKTIFFQDFSGVDSFKSAVRTKLMEIGWREFTDRVIAEGDNIEDDQPPMAQIDGEKSSANASGLLDDEAKRFLSAILDRLDDWDATEPSEVARLRLIAASISRSGNDETHLGTHDANLVFQHYRNADLSNQELTALLDCGVAGFERQNAPQW
;
A
#
# COMPACT_ATOMS: atom_id res chain seq x y z
N MET A 1 -10.47 -0.73 -14.12
CA MET A 1 -11.67 -0.06 -14.68
C MET A 1 -11.37 0.26 -16.13
N GLY A 2 -11.85 -0.58 -17.06
CA GLY A 2 -11.78 -0.31 -18.49
C GLY A 2 -13.17 0.02 -19.03
N TRP A 3 -13.25 0.67 -20.19
CA TRP A 3 -14.51 0.97 -20.89
C TRP A 3 -15.41 -0.25 -21.16
N GLU A 4 -14.81 -1.43 -21.14
CA GLU A 4 -15.45 -2.73 -21.33
C GLU A 4 -16.44 -3.11 -20.21
N GLU A 5 -16.36 -2.46 -19.04
CA GLU A 5 -17.22 -2.74 -17.87
C GLU A 5 -18.31 -1.68 -17.64
N ALA A 6 -18.41 -0.65 -18.49
CA ALA A 6 -19.38 0.44 -18.33
C ALA A 6 -20.76 0.07 -18.91
N ILE A 7 -21.84 0.37 -18.15
CA ILE A 7 -23.22 0.27 -18.62
C ILE A 7 -23.39 1.08 -19.93
N PRO A 8 -23.94 0.48 -21.02
CA PRO A 8 -24.08 1.17 -22.30
C PRO A 8 -24.92 2.44 -22.21
N GLY A 9 -24.44 3.56 -22.77
CA GLY A 9 -25.14 4.85 -22.77
C GLY A 9 -24.60 5.84 -23.81
N TYR A 10 -25.34 6.92 -24.08
CA TYR A 10 -24.95 8.02 -24.98
C TYR A 10 -24.00 9.00 -24.27
N GLN A 11 -22.91 8.51 -23.68
CA GLN A 11 -21.83 9.33 -23.13
C GLN A 11 -20.52 8.83 -23.69
N ARG A 12 -19.54 9.73 -23.90
CA ARG A 12 -18.28 9.28 -24.48
C ARG A 12 -17.64 8.29 -23.54
N ALA A 13 -17.06 7.30 -24.17
CA ALA A 13 -16.17 6.40 -23.54
C ALA A 13 -14.84 7.08 -23.10
N GLN A 14 -14.82 8.33 -22.62
CA GLN A 14 -13.69 8.88 -21.86
C GLN A 14 -14.21 9.65 -20.62
N ASP A 15 -15.42 10.20 -20.72
CA ASP A 15 -16.03 11.08 -19.71
C ASP A 15 -16.33 10.36 -18.38
N LYS A 16 -16.84 9.12 -18.43
CA LYS A 16 -17.05 8.30 -17.23
C LYS A 16 -15.76 7.95 -16.48
N ILE A 17 -14.67 7.56 -17.17
CA ILE A 17 -13.38 7.32 -16.49
C ILE A 17 -12.87 8.61 -15.87
N ASN A 18 -13.06 9.75 -16.53
CA ASN A 18 -12.69 11.04 -15.96
C ASN A 18 -13.45 11.34 -14.65
N GLU A 19 -14.75 11.05 -14.59
CA GLU A 19 -15.55 11.18 -13.35
C GLU A 19 -15.08 10.22 -12.25
N ASP A 20 -14.77 8.98 -12.61
CA ASP A 20 -14.26 7.99 -11.64
C ASP A 20 -12.87 8.39 -11.12
N LEU A 21 -11.98 8.84 -12.00
CA LEU A 21 -10.64 9.32 -11.66
C LEU A 21 -10.70 10.54 -10.75
N ASP A 22 -11.67 11.42 -10.96
CA ASP A 22 -11.88 12.61 -10.13
C ASP A 22 -12.32 12.29 -8.69
N ARG A 23 -12.73 11.05 -8.42
CA ARG A 23 -13.12 10.58 -7.09
C ARG A 23 -12.02 9.78 -6.39
N CYS A 24 -10.92 9.49 -7.09
CA CYS A 24 -9.82 8.70 -6.55
C CYS A 24 -8.84 9.57 -5.77
N ASP A 25 -8.41 9.08 -4.60
CA ASP A 25 -7.32 9.67 -3.83
C ASP A 25 -5.93 9.27 -4.36
N TYR A 26 -5.86 8.15 -5.09
CA TYR A 26 -4.62 7.58 -5.61
C TYR A 26 -4.76 7.11 -7.06
N PHE A 27 -3.69 7.29 -7.85
CA PHE A 27 -3.60 6.74 -9.20
C PHE A 27 -2.49 5.69 -9.31
N ILE A 28 -2.80 4.52 -9.87
CA ILE A 28 -1.81 3.49 -10.20
C ILE A 28 -1.90 3.18 -11.70
N GLY A 29 -0.89 3.63 -12.45
CA GLY A 29 -0.78 3.39 -13.88
C GLY A 29 0.15 2.21 -14.19
N ILE A 30 -0.22 1.39 -15.17
CA ILE A 30 0.59 0.27 -15.66
C ILE A 30 0.76 0.41 -17.16
N MET A 31 2.01 0.34 -17.63
CA MET A 31 2.35 0.45 -19.04
C MET A 31 3.14 -0.76 -19.52
N TRP A 32 2.89 -1.19 -20.76
CA TRP A 32 3.64 -2.26 -21.42
C TRP A 32 3.93 -1.92 -22.89
N ASP A 33 3.51 -2.74 -23.86
CA ASP A 33 3.91 -2.62 -25.26
C ASP A 33 2.87 -1.91 -26.15
N LYS A 34 1.74 -1.49 -25.56
CA LYS A 34 0.66 -0.77 -26.23
C LYS A 34 0.49 0.63 -25.65
N TRP A 35 0.51 1.63 -26.53
CA TRP A 35 0.20 3.01 -26.18
C TRP A 35 -1.31 3.25 -26.05
N GLY A 36 -2.10 2.57 -26.87
CA GLY A 36 -3.55 2.73 -26.93
C GLY A 36 -4.01 3.70 -28.02
N SER A 37 -5.29 4.02 -27.98
CA SER A 37 -5.97 4.84 -29.00
C SER A 37 -6.26 6.25 -28.49
N LYS A 38 -6.37 7.21 -29.41
CA LYS A 38 -6.75 8.58 -29.09
C LYS A 38 -8.13 8.61 -28.38
N PRO A 39 -8.26 9.38 -27.28
CA PRO A 39 -9.53 9.50 -26.55
C PRO A 39 -10.52 10.44 -27.25
N SER A 40 -10.04 11.30 -28.16
CA SER A 40 -10.88 12.20 -28.95
C SER A 40 -10.34 12.36 -30.38
N ASN A 41 -11.19 12.89 -31.27
CA ASN A 41 -10.82 13.22 -32.65
C ASN A 41 -10.15 14.61 -32.76
N GLU A 42 -9.80 15.24 -31.65
CA GLU A 42 -9.18 16.56 -31.67
C GLU A 42 -7.73 16.46 -32.22
N PRO A 43 -7.33 17.36 -33.14
CA PRO A 43 -6.00 17.33 -33.75
C PRO A 43 -4.87 17.46 -32.72
N ASP A 44 -5.05 18.35 -31.75
CA ASP A 44 -4.05 18.75 -30.74
C ASP A 44 -4.29 18.09 -29.37
N GLY A 45 -5.16 17.08 -29.30
CA GLY A 45 -5.48 16.35 -28.08
C GLY A 45 -4.49 15.24 -27.74
N TYR A 46 -4.67 14.64 -26.56
CA TYR A 46 -3.88 13.49 -26.12
C TYR A 46 -3.87 12.35 -27.14
N THR A 47 -2.73 11.66 -27.21
CA THR A 47 -2.49 10.60 -28.18
C THR A 47 -2.90 9.21 -27.68
N SER A 48 -3.16 9.07 -26.38
CA SER A 48 -3.83 7.92 -25.76
C SER A 48 -4.74 8.34 -24.60
N GLY A 49 -5.71 7.47 -24.26
CA GLY A 49 -6.51 7.63 -23.04
C GLY A 49 -5.66 7.61 -21.77
N PHE A 50 -4.65 6.74 -21.72
CA PHE A 50 -3.70 6.69 -20.60
C PHE A 50 -2.93 8.00 -20.41
N GLU A 51 -2.47 8.62 -21.51
CA GLU A 51 -1.80 9.93 -21.44
C GLU A 51 -2.72 10.99 -20.84
N ALA A 52 -4.00 11.00 -21.24
CA ALA A 52 -4.99 11.92 -20.68
C ALA A 52 -5.21 11.70 -19.17
N GLU A 53 -5.35 10.43 -18.75
CA GLU A 53 -5.55 10.04 -17.34
C GLU A 53 -4.34 10.39 -16.48
N TYR A 54 -3.12 10.18 -16.99
CA TYR A 54 -1.88 10.57 -16.34
C TYR A 54 -1.83 12.07 -16.08
N TYR A 55 -2.01 12.90 -17.12
CA TYR A 55 -1.89 14.35 -16.98
C TYR A 55 -3.00 14.93 -16.10
N ARG A 56 -4.21 14.38 -16.18
CA ARG A 56 -5.31 14.74 -15.29
C ARG A 56 -4.96 14.42 -13.83
N SER A 57 -4.43 13.22 -13.57
CA SER A 57 -4.02 12.83 -12.22
C SER A 57 -2.90 13.73 -11.69
N ALA A 58 -1.92 14.07 -12.53
CA ALA A 58 -0.82 14.96 -12.14
C ALA A 58 -1.33 16.35 -11.75
N GLN A 59 -2.22 16.93 -12.56
CA GLN A 59 -2.88 18.19 -12.24
C GLN A 59 -3.69 18.13 -10.94
N ARG A 60 -4.34 17.00 -10.66
CA ARG A 60 -5.08 16.82 -9.41
C ARG A 60 -4.16 16.73 -8.19
N ILE A 61 -3.00 16.10 -8.30
CA ILE A 61 -2.00 16.08 -7.24
C ILE A 61 -1.49 17.50 -6.97
N GLU A 62 -1.15 18.25 -8.02
CA GLU A 62 -0.72 19.65 -7.90
C GLU A 62 -1.80 20.54 -7.26
N ALA A 63 -3.07 20.25 -7.53
CA ALA A 63 -4.22 20.94 -6.93
C ALA A 63 -4.58 20.46 -5.51
N GLY A 64 -3.90 19.45 -4.97
CA GLY A 64 -4.23 18.84 -3.67
C GLY A 64 -5.54 18.04 -3.65
N LEU A 65 -6.07 17.67 -4.83
CA LEU A 65 -7.31 16.92 -5.03
C LEU A 65 -7.08 15.41 -5.24
N MET A 66 -5.81 14.99 -5.23
CA MET A 66 -5.35 13.60 -5.26
C MET A 66 -4.08 13.54 -4.41
N LYS A 67 -3.90 12.47 -3.64
CA LYS A 67 -2.82 12.36 -2.64
C LYS A 67 -1.50 11.92 -3.25
N ASP A 68 -1.52 10.93 -4.15
CA ASP A 68 -0.31 10.38 -4.74
C ASP A 68 -0.59 9.59 -6.03
N MET A 69 0.47 9.33 -6.80
CA MET A 69 0.42 8.43 -7.95
C MET A 69 1.66 7.54 -8.08
N ALA A 70 1.48 6.39 -8.70
CA ALA A 70 2.58 5.47 -9.05
C ALA A 70 2.45 4.99 -10.50
N LEU A 71 3.59 4.85 -11.18
CA LEU A 71 3.66 4.27 -12.51
C LEU A 71 4.51 3.00 -12.52
N PHE A 72 3.99 1.94 -13.13
CA PHE A 72 4.70 0.68 -13.30
C PHE A 72 4.92 0.37 -14.78
N PHE A 73 6.17 0.19 -15.17
CA PHE A 73 6.54 -0.14 -16.54
C PHE A 73 6.96 -1.60 -16.65
N LYS A 74 6.25 -2.37 -17.46
CA LYS A 74 6.66 -3.75 -17.76
C LYS A 74 7.86 -3.71 -18.69
N ALA A 75 8.94 -4.37 -18.29
CA ALA A 75 10.13 -4.52 -19.11
C ALA A 75 9.76 -5.12 -20.48
N ILE A 76 10.24 -4.48 -21.53
CA ILE A 76 10.03 -4.89 -22.92
C ILE A 76 11.33 -5.49 -23.41
N ASP A 77 11.34 -6.81 -23.63
CA ASP A 77 12.44 -7.50 -24.29
C ASP A 77 12.41 -7.17 -25.79
N ALA A 78 12.95 -6.02 -26.16
CA ALA A 78 13.17 -5.68 -27.57
C ALA A 78 14.42 -6.44 -28.06
N PRO A 79 14.31 -7.30 -29.09
CA PRO A 79 15.48 -8.00 -29.64
C PRO A 79 16.52 -6.99 -30.13
N SER A 80 17.77 -7.12 -29.66
CA SER A 80 18.87 -6.26 -30.09
C SER A 80 18.98 -6.20 -31.62
N GLY A 81 18.86 -5.00 -32.18
CA GLY A 81 18.97 -4.74 -33.63
C GLY A 81 17.65 -4.67 -34.39
N MET A 82 16.50 -4.82 -33.74
CA MET A 82 15.19 -4.56 -34.35
C MET A 82 14.62 -3.23 -33.86
N GLU A 83 14.17 -2.39 -34.80
CA GLU A 83 13.48 -1.15 -34.48
C GLU A 83 12.14 -1.44 -33.76
N PRO A 84 11.89 -0.88 -32.57
CA PRO A 84 10.64 -1.09 -31.87
C PRO A 84 9.44 -0.59 -32.69
N GLY A 85 8.29 -1.27 -32.55
CA GLY A 85 7.05 -0.85 -33.19
C GLY A 85 6.59 0.55 -32.75
N PRO A 86 5.69 1.20 -33.50
CA PRO A 86 5.28 2.59 -33.23
C PRO A 86 4.68 2.79 -31.84
N ASP A 87 3.93 1.82 -31.31
CA ASP A 87 3.38 1.89 -29.94
C ASP A 87 4.48 1.81 -28.88
N ILE A 88 5.40 0.85 -29.02
CA ILE A 88 6.53 0.70 -28.10
C ILE A 88 7.39 1.97 -28.09
N LYS A 89 7.64 2.56 -29.25
CA LYS A 89 8.34 3.86 -29.34
C LYS A 89 7.63 4.95 -28.55
N LYS A 90 6.30 5.05 -28.62
CA LYS A 90 5.53 6.02 -27.84
C LYS A 90 5.61 5.75 -26.34
N VAL A 91 5.50 4.49 -25.92
CA VAL A 91 5.64 4.13 -24.50
C VAL A 91 7.03 4.47 -23.99
N LEU A 92 8.09 4.12 -24.72
CA LEU A 92 9.46 4.43 -24.34
C LEU A 92 9.71 5.94 -24.28
N ASN A 93 9.21 6.71 -25.26
CA ASN A 93 9.31 8.16 -25.25
C ASN A 93 8.57 8.78 -24.07
N PHE A 94 7.40 8.26 -23.71
CA PHE A 94 6.63 8.71 -22.56
C PHE A 94 7.34 8.38 -21.24
N CYS A 95 7.90 7.17 -21.11
CA CYS A 95 8.70 6.78 -19.96
C CYS A 95 9.92 7.71 -19.80
N GLN A 96 10.65 7.97 -20.88
CA GLN A 96 11.77 8.90 -20.89
C GLN A 96 11.34 10.32 -20.49
N LYS A 97 10.19 10.78 -20.98
CA LYS A 97 9.63 12.07 -20.58
C LYS A 97 9.34 12.15 -19.08
N CYS A 98 8.76 11.10 -18.49
CA CYS A 98 8.52 11.03 -17.05
C CYS A 98 9.84 11.07 -16.25
N ILE A 99 10.89 10.40 -16.75
CA ILE A 99 12.24 10.44 -16.16
C ILE A 99 12.81 11.86 -16.20
N ASP A 100 12.72 12.51 -17.37
CA ASP A 100 13.29 13.83 -17.60
C ASP A 100 12.59 14.91 -16.77
N GLU A 101 11.27 14.79 -16.60
CA GLU A 101 10.45 15.70 -15.80
C GLU A 101 10.65 15.50 -14.29
N LYS A 102 11.28 14.39 -13.85
CA LYS A 102 11.51 14.02 -12.42
C LYS A 102 10.27 14.07 -11.54
N THR A 103 9.10 14.02 -12.15
CA THR A 103 7.84 14.38 -11.50
C THR A 103 7.24 13.21 -10.72
N ILE A 104 7.63 11.95 -10.99
CA ILE A 104 6.93 10.77 -10.47
C ILE A 104 7.86 9.61 -10.14
N PHE A 105 7.53 8.89 -9.06
CA PHE A 105 8.07 7.57 -8.75
C PHE A 105 7.53 6.53 -9.74
N PHE A 106 8.36 6.14 -10.69
CA PHE A 106 8.11 4.99 -11.55
C PHE A 106 8.98 3.81 -11.15
N GLN A 107 8.49 2.59 -11.41
CA GLN A 107 9.22 1.37 -11.16
C GLN A 107 9.04 0.37 -12.30
N ASP A 108 10.15 -0.20 -12.77
CA ASP A 108 10.14 -1.26 -13.76
C ASP A 108 9.86 -2.62 -13.12
N PHE A 109 9.19 -3.50 -13.86
CA PHE A 109 8.97 -4.90 -13.47
C PHE A 109 9.08 -5.84 -14.68
N SER A 110 9.63 -7.04 -14.51
CA SER A 110 9.82 -7.99 -15.61
C SER A 110 8.78 -9.13 -15.62
N GLY A 111 8.26 -9.49 -14.44
CA GLY A 111 7.33 -10.59 -14.26
C GLY A 111 6.26 -10.31 -13.21
N VAL A 112 5.29 -11.23 -13.13
CA VAL A 112 4.15 -11.13 -12.22
C VAL A 112 4.61 -11.01 -10.75
N ASP A 113 5.64 -11.74 -10.34
CA ASP A 113 6.12 -11.68 -8.95
C ASP A 113 6.76 -10.33 -8.62
N SER A 114 7.59 -9.79 -9.53
CA SER A 114 8.15 -8.44 -9.36
C SER A 114 7.05 -7.37 -9.33
N PHE A 115 6.01 -7.54 -10.15
CA PHE A 115 4.86 -6.64 -10.16
C PHE A 115 4.06 -6.72 -8.85
N LYS A 116 3.74 -7.94 -8.39
CA LYS A 116 3.06 -8.18 -7.10
C LYS A 116 3.81 -7.51 -5.96
N SER A 117 5.12 -7.70 -5.90
CA SER A 117 5.97 -7.08 -4.87
C SER A 117 5.94 -5.55 -4.95
N ALA A 118 6.09 -4.98 -6.16
CA ALA A 118 6.09 -3.53 -6.36
C ALA A 118 4.75 -2.87 -5.96
N VAL A 119 3.62 -3.46 -6.38
CA VAL A 119 2.29 -2.98 -6.02
C VAL A 119 2.03 -3.14 -4.53
N ARG A 120 2.40 -4.29 -3.93
CA ARG A 120 2.26 -4.49 -2.47
C ARG A 120 3.02 -3.45 -1.69
N THR A 121 4.27 -3.17 -2.05
CA THR A 121 5.06 -2.12 -1.41
C THR A 121 4.37 -0.77 -1.50
N LYS A 122 3.81 -0.41 -2.67
CA LYS A 122 3.10 0.86 -2.83
C LYS A 122 1.82 0.92 -1.99
N LEU A 123 1.05 -0.18 -1.93
CA LEU A 123 -0.17 -0.25 -1.13
C LEU A 123 0.13 -0.18 0.38
N MET A 124 1.21 -0.81 0.84
CA MET A 124 1.67 -0.67 2.23
C MET A 124 2.05 0.77 2.54
N GLU A 125 2.81 1.43 1.66
CA GLU A 125 3.16 2.85 1.80
C GLU A 125 1.92 3.75 1.90
N ILE A 126 0.91 3.51 1.05
CA ILE A 126 -0.38 4.20 1.10
C ILE A 126 -1.09 3.92 2.43
N GLY A 127 -1.18 2.65 2.85
CA GLY A 127 -1.83 2.26 4.11
C GLY A 127 -1.19 2.93 5.33
N TRP A 128 0.14 2.98 5.38
CA TRP A 128 0.88 3.66 6.45
C TRP A 128 0.62 5.15 6.50
N ARG A 129 0.59 5.79 5.33
CA ARG A 129 0.31 7.23 5.22
C ARG A 129 -1.10 7.55 5.71
N GLU A 130 -2.10 6.81 5.23
CA GLU A 130 -3.49 7.01 5.64
C GLU A 130 -3.72 6.71 7.12
N PHE A 131 -3.06 5.67 7.66
CA PHE A 131 -3.14 5.38 9.09
C PHE A 131 -2.52 6.51 9.92
N THR A 132 -1.34 6.98 9.54
CA THR A 132 -0.64 8.06 10.25
C THR A 132 -1.46 9.35 10.22
N ASP A 133 -1.98 9.73 9.04
CA ASP A 133 -2.81 10.92 8.87
C ASP A 133 -4.09 10.85 9.74
N ARG A 134 -4.69 9.67 9.86
CA ARG A 134 -5.86 9.46 10.74
C ARG A 134 -5.50 9.56 12.22
N VAL A 135 -4.41 8.92 12.65
CA VAL A 135 -3.95 8.99 14.05
C VAL A 135 -3.61 10.44 14.44
N ILE A 136 -3.00 11.20 13.54
CA ILE A 136 -2.74 12.64 13.76
C ILE A 136 -4.05 13.42 13.83
N ALA A 137 -4.97 13.21 12.88
CA ALA A 137 -6.27 13.90 12.86
C ALA A 137 -7.15 13.59 14.08
N GLU A 138 -7.05 12.38 14.63
CA GLU A 138 -7.77 11.96 15.84
C GLU A 138 -7.06 12.46 17.12
N GLY A 139 -5.72 12.54 17.12
CA GLY A 139 -4.91 13.01 18.25
C GLY A 139 -4.99 14.51 18.51
N ASP A 140 -5.31 15.33 17.51
CA ASP A 140 -5.47 16.79 17.64
C ASP A 140 -6.78 17.23 18.33
N ASN A 141 -7.65 16.31 18.75
CA ASN A 141 -8.89 16.62 19.49
C ASN A 141 -8.74 16.61 21.03
N ILE A 142 -7.53 16.53 21.57
CA ILE A 142 -7.28 16.73 23.01
C ILE A 142 -6.87 18.19 23.21
N GLU A 143 -7.85 19.04 23.51
CA GLU A 143 -7.63 20.42 23.93
C GLU A 143 -6.70 20.49 25.15
N ASP A 144 -5.54 21.07 24.89
CA ASP A 144 -4.67 21.93 25.70
C ASP A 144 -5.13 22.18 27.15
N ASP A 145 -4.41 21.59 28.11
CA ASP A 145 -4.33 22.06 29.49
C ASP A 145 -2.86 22.03 29.94
N GLN A 146 -2.05 22.94 29.39
CA GLN A 146 -0.69 23.22 29.85
C GLN A 146 -0.66 24.33 30.91
N PRO A 147 0.18 24.17 31.94
CA PRO A 147 1.09 25.26 32.31
C PRO A 147 2.51 24.75 32.70
N PRO A 148 3.54 25.61 32.81
CA PRO A 148 4.32 26.14 31.70
C PRO A 148 5.82 25.79 31.77
N MET A 149 6.46 25.81 30.59
CA MET A 149 7.88 26.07 30.27
C MET A 149 8.97 25.85 31.35
N ALA A 150 9.90 24.94 31.01
CA ALA A 150 11.32 25.14 31.23
C ALA A 150 12.08 24.94 29.90
N GLN A 151 12.64 26.06 29.42
CA GLN A 151 13.65 26.17 28.35
C GLN A 151 15.00 25.63 28.86
N ILE A 152 16.01 25.17 28.12
CA ILE A 152 16.37 24.99 26.69
C ILE A 152 17.64 24.09 26.78
N ASP A 153 17.83 23.12 25.89
CA ASP A 153 19.06 22.98 25.08
C ASP A 153 19.02 21.73 24.20
N GLY A 154 19.47 21.90 22.97
CA GLY A 154 19.23 20.95 21.88
C GLY A 154 20.08 19.69 21.92
N GLU A 155 19.50 18.59 21.45
CA GLU A 155 20.15 17.64 20.55
C GLU A 155 19.13 16.58 20.11
N LYS A 156 19.15 16.31 18.80
CA LYS A 156 18.68 15.08 18.12
C LYS A 156 17.21 14.70 18.29
N SER A 157 16.52 14.80 17.16
CA SER A 157 15.31 14.06 16.82
C SER A 157 15.28 12.70 17.52
N SER A 158 14.30 12.52 18.40
CA SER A 158 14.02 11.29 19.15
C SER A 158 13.49 10.23 18.18
N ALA A 159 14.37 9.71 17.32
CA ALA A 159 14.18 8.41 16.72
C ALA A 159 14.47 7.35 17.81
N ASN A 160 13.45 6.54 18.08
CA ASN A 160 13.52 5.23 18.73
C ASN A 160 13.84 5.20 20.22
N ALA A 161 12.79 5.33 21.03
CA ALA A 161 12.72 4.67 22.34
C ALA A 161 11.77 3.45 22.35
N SER A 162 11.39 2.91 21.18
CA SER A 162 10.63 1.67 21.08
C SER A 162 11.60 0.48 20.98
N GLY A 163 11.58 -0.39 21.99
CA GLY A 163 12.32 -1.66 21.97
C GLY A 163 11.84 -2.60 20.85
N LEU A 164 12.42 -3.80 20.74
CA LEU A 164 12.05 -4.79 19.70
C LEU A 164 10.54 -5.07 19.62
N LEU A 165 9.86 -5.01 20.76
CA LEU A 165 8.42 -5.20 20.90
C LEU A 165 7.73 -3.92 21.37
N ASP A 166 6.54 -3.68 20.85
CA ASP A 166 5.61 -2.64 21.31
C ASP A 166 5.04 -2.98 22.71
N ASP A 167 4.49 -1.99 23.39
CA ASP A 167 4.10 -2.12 24.80
C ASP A 167 2.92 -3.08 25.02
N GLU A 168 1.98 -3.16 24.08
CA GLU A 168 0.86 -4.11 24.13
C GLU A 168 1.37 -5.55 24.06
N ALA A 169 2.34 -5.82 23.17
CA ALA A 169 2.97 -7.13 23.06
C ALA A 169 3.79 -7.46 24.33
N LYS A 170 4.51 -6.49 24.90
CA LYS A 170 5.20 -6.67 26.19
C LYS A 170 4.23 -7.01 27.32
N ARG A 171 3.12 -6.26 27.46
CA ARG A 171 2.11 -6.51 28.49
C ARG A 171 1.52 -7.92 28.37
N PHE A 172 1.21 -8.35 27.14
CA PHE A 172 0.72 -9.69 26.88
C PHE A 172 1.74 -10.77 27.28
N LEU A 173 3.01 -10.62 26.88
CA LEU A 173 4.07 -11.57 27.23
C LEU A 173 4.31 -11.61 28.75
N SER A 174 4.34 -10.47 29.42
CA SER A 174 4.44 -10.41 30.88
C SER A 174 3.27 -11.13 31.55
N ALA A 175 2.03 -10.92 31.07
CA ALA A 175 0.86 -11.59 31.61
C ALA A 175 0.88 -13.12 31.42
N ILE A 176 1.55 -13.63 30.39
CA ILE A 176 1.80 -15.08 30.21
C ILE A 176 2.88 -15.57 31.18
N LEU A 177 3.99 -14.84 31.30
CA LEU A 177 5.12 -15.21 32.15
C LEU A 177 4.77 -15.19 33.65
N ASP A 178 3.84 -14.34 34.06
CA ASP A 178 3.40 -14.21 35.45
C ASP A 178 2.42 -15.34 35.88
N ARG A 179 1.99 -16.23 34.97
CA ARG A 179 1.12 -17.37 35.32
C ARG A 179 1.95 -18.51 35.93
N LEU A 180 1.43 -19.09 37.02
CA LEU A 180 1.98 -20.30 37.64
C LEU A 180 1.83 -21.50 36.70
N ASP A 181 2.82 -22.41 36.73
CA ASP A 181 3.14 -23.51 35.80
C ASP A 181 2.01 -24.50 35.40
N ASP A 182 0.87 -24.03 34.91
CA ASP A 182 -0.21 -24.87 34.39
C ASP A 182 -0.21 -24.84 32.85
N TRP A 183 0.35 -25.88 32.26
CA TRP A 183 0.37 -26.09 30.81
C TRP A 183 -1.03 -26.06 30.21
N ASP A 184 -2.03 -26.56 30.95
CA ASP A 184 -3.41 -26.66 30.48
C ASP A 184 -4.18 -25.33 30.56
N ALA A 185 -3.60 -24.29 31.18
CA ALA A 185 -4.21 -22.96 31.29
C ALA A 185 -3.90 -22.04 30.09
N THR A 186 -3.12 -22.49 29.11
CA THR A 186 -2.81 -21.69 27.90
C THR A 186 -3.85 -21.97 26.81
N GLU A 187 -4.61 -20.94 26.45
CA GLU A 187 -5.64 -21.07 25.41
C GLU A 187 -5.03 -21.11 24.00
N PRO A 188 -5.64 -21.83 23.03
CA PRO A 188 -5.17 -21.84 21.64
C PRO A 188 -5.04 -20.45 21.02
N SER A 189 -5.91 -19.50 21.41
CA SER A 189 -5.84 -18.11 20.97
C SER A 189 -4.60 -17.38 21.48
N GLU A 190 -4.11 -17.72 22.67
CA GLU A 190 -2.88 -17.14 23.23
C GLU A 190 -1.64 -17.65 22.49
N VAL A 191 -1.61 -18.94 22.15
CA VAL A 191 -0.58 -19.51 21.28
C VAL A 191 -0.60 -18.85 19.89
N ALA A 192 -1.78 -18.61 19.33
CA ALA A 192 -1.93 -17.91 18.05
C ALA A 192 -1.39 -16.47 18.12
N ARG A 193 -1.65 -15.74 19.22
CA ARG A 193 -1.10 -14.39 19.43
C ARG A 193 0.42 -14.40 19.66
N LEU A 194 0.97 -15.40 20.35
CA LEU A 194 2.43 -15.57 20.47
C LEU A 194 3.10 -15.75 19.09
N ARG A 195 2.50 -16.57 18.21
CA ARG A 195 2.97 -16.74 16.83
C ARG A 195 2.83 -15.45 16.02
N LEU A 196 1.78 -14.68 16.25
CA LEU A 196 1.61 -13.37 15.62
C LEU A 196 2.73 -12.39 16.04
N ILE A 197 3.06 -12.32 17.33
CA ILE A 197 4.15 -11.50 17.84
C ILE A 197 5.50 -11.97 17.26
N ALA A 198 5.69 -13.29 17.10
CA ALA A 198 6.89 -13.81 16.44
C ALA A 198 6.94 -13.41 14.95
N ALA A 199 5.81 -13.47 14.25
CA ALA A 199 5.70 -13.07 12.85
C ALA A 199 5.98 -11.57 12.65
N SER A 200 5.53 -10.71 13.57
CA SER A 200 5.73 -9.25 13.49
C SER A 200 7.19 -8.81 13.61
N ILE A 201 8.05 -9.64 14.20
CA ILE A 201 9.50 -9.40 14.30
C ILE A 201 10.32 -10.28 13.35
N SER A 202 9.68 -11.02 12.46
CA SER A 202 10.35 -11.95 11.55
C SER A 202 11.31 -11.23 10.58
N ARG A 203 12.29 -11.97 10.06
CA ARG A 203 13.35 -11.50 9.16
C ARG A 203 13.52 -12.50 8.00
N SER A 204 14.29 -12.10 6.99
CA SER A 204 14.53 -12.92 5.78
C SER A 204 15.17 -14.29 6.01
N GLY A 205 15.67 -14.57 7.22
CA GLY A 205 16.23 -15.88 7.61
C GLY A 205 15.24 -16.79 8.34
N ASN A 206 14.00 -16.37 8.56
CA ASN A 206 12.97 -17.17 9.21
C ASN A 206 12.13 -17.91 8.16
N ASP A 207 11.84 -19.19 8.41
CA ASP A 207 11.07 -20.03 7.49
C ASP A 207 9.62 -19.60 7.34
N GLU A 208 8.98 -19.24 8.46
CA GLU A 208 7.57 -18.85 8.52
C GLU A 208 7.46 -17.40 8.98
N THR A 209 7.10 -16.53 8.03
CA THR A 209 6.98 -15.08 8.24
C THR A 209 5.52 -14.62 8.38
N HIS A 210 4.57 -15.54 8.19
CA HIS A 210 3.15 -15.27 8.25
C HIS A 210 2.44 -16.30 9.13
N LEU A 211 1.35 -15.86 9.75
CA LEU A 211 0.48 -16.69 10.57
C LEU A 211 -0.32 -17.66 9.70
N GLY A 212 -0.39 -18.91 10.13
CA GLY A 212 -1.23 -19.92 9.48
C GLY A 212 -2.72 -19.55 9.52
N THR A 213 -3.49 -20.02 8.54
CA THR A 213 -4.91 -19.67 8.39
C THR A 213 -5.76 -19.98 9.63
N HIS A 214 -5.49 -21.08 10.33
CA HIS A 214 -6.22 -21.45 11.53
C HIS A 214 -5.94 -20.46 12.68
N ASP A 215 -4.67 -20.15 12.89
CA ASP A 215 -4.23 -19.20 13.91
C ASP A 215 -4.74 -17.78 13.61
N ALA A 216 -4.74 -17.35 12.35
CA ALA A 216 -5.30 -16.06 11.95
C ALA A 216 -6.80 -15.95 12.30
N ASN A 217 -7.56 -17.04 12.13
CA ASN A 217 -8.97 -17.09 12.52
C ASN A 217 -9.15 -17.05 14.04
N LEU A 218 -8.29 -17.75 14.81
CA LEU A 218 -8.30 -17.68 16.28
C LEU A 218 -8.01 -16.26 16.77
N VAL A 219 -7.02 -15.58 16.17
CA VAL A 219 -6.72 -14.19 16.52
C VAL A 219 -7.92 -13.30 16.19
N PHE A 220 -8.57 -13.51 15.04
CA PHE A 220 -9.75 -12.75 14.63
C PHE A 220 -10.95 -12.93 15.56
N GLN A 221 -11.18 -14.14 16.04
CA GLN A 221 -12.31 -14.38 16.94
C GLN A 221 -12.07 -13.80 18.33
N HIS A 222 -10.84 -13.88 18.84
CA HIS A 222 -10.55 -13.58 20.25
C HIS A 222 -9.95 -12.19 20.50
N TYR A 223 -9.30 -11.58 19.50
CA TYR A 223 -8.60 -10.31 19.66
C TYR A 223 -9.07 -9.20 18.72
N ARG A 224 -10.19 -9.39 18.00
CA ARG A 224 -10.74 -8.35 17.11
C ARG A 224 -11.04 -7.02 17.82
N ASN A 225 -11.41 -7.06 19.10
CA ASN A 225 -11.70 -5.88 19.91
C ASN A 225 -10.63 -5.66 21.01
N ALA A 226 -9.50 -6.36 20.92
CA ALA A 226 -8.43 -6.25 21.90
C ALA A 226 -7.37 -5.26 21.43
N ASP A 227 -6.61 -4.71 22.38
CA ASP A 227 -5.47 -3.85 22.08
C ASP A 227 -4.31 -4.73 21.56
N LEU A 228 -4.22 -4.78 20.23
CA LEU A 228 -3.07 -5.32 19.51
C LEU A 228 -2.08 -4.18 19.24
N SER A 229 -0.79 -4.48 19.30
CA SER A 229 0.24 -3.53 18.92
C SER A 229 0.20 -3.22 17.41
N ASN A 230 0.81 -2.10 17.02
CA ASN A 230 0.97 -1.75 15.62
C ASN A 230 1.78 -2.81 14.84
N GLN A 231 2.80 -3.39 15.49
CA GLN A 231 3.56 -4.53 14.94
C GLN A 231 2.67 -5.75 14.67
N GLU A 232 1.79 -6.11 15.62
CA GLU A 232 0.85 -7.24 15.46
C GLU A 232 -0.18 -6.98 14.36
N LEU A 233 -0.74 -5.76 14.29
CA LEU A 233 -1.69 -5.37 13.24
C LEU A 233 -1.05 -5.44 11.85
N THR A 234 0.20 -4.97 11.71
CA THR A 234 0.96 -5.07 10.46
C THR A 234 1.12 -6.52 10.03
N ALA A 235 1.52 -7.40 10.96
CA ALA A 235 1.66 -8.82 10.67
C ALA A 235 0.33 -9.45 10.25
N LEU A 236 -0.80 -9.06 10.86
CA LEU A 236 -2.12 -9.56 10.46
C LEU A 236 -2.52 -9.12 9.05
N LEU A 237 -2.22 -7.87 8.67
CA LEU A 237 -2.44 -7.37 7.31
C LEU A 237 -1.59 -8.16 6.30
N ASP A 238 -0.31 -8.38 6.59
CA ASP A 238 0.58 -9.18 5.73
C ASP A 238 0.05 -10.62 5.59
N CYS A 239 -0.44 -11.22 6.67
CA CYS A 239 -1.07 -12.54 6.67
C CYS A 239 -2.34 -12.57 5.81
N GLY A 240 -3.19 -11.54 5.90
CA GLY A 240 -4.39 -11.40 5.08
C GLY A 240 -4.05 -11.31 3.60
N VAL A 241 -3.04 -10.52 3.24
CA VAL A 241 -2.57 -10.36 1.85
C VAL A 241 -1.95 -11.65 1.31
N ALA A 242 -1.17 -12.37 2.11
CA ALA A 242 -0.60 -13.66 1.73
C ALA A 242 -1.69 -14.75 1.57
N GLY A 243 -2.72 -14.71 2.42
CA GLY A 243 -3.86 -15.63 2.41
C GLY A 243 -4.94 -15.31 1.37
N PHE A 244 -4.88 -14.13 0.73
CA PHE A 244 -5.92 -13.62 -0.18
C PHE A 244 -6.20 -14.56 -1.36
N GLU A 245 -5.17 -15.17 -1.95
CA GLU A 245 -5.33 -16.13 -3.06
C GLU A 245 -6.09 -17.40 -2.66
N ARG A 246 -6.13 -17.73 -1.36
CA ARG A 246 -6.76 -18.95 -0.83
C ARG A 246 -8.13 -18.70 -0.20
N GLN A 247 -8.60 -17.45 -0.11
CA GLN A 247 -9.89 -17.02 0.49
C GLN A 247 -10.18 -17.50 1.92
N ASN A 248 -9.20 -18.08 2.62
CA ASN A 248 -9.45 -18.74 3.91
C ASN A 248 -8.97 -17.94 5.12
N ALA A 249 -8.28 -16.82 4.91
CA ALA A 249 -7.80 -15.93 5.97
C ALA A 249 -8.73 -14.72 6.14
N PRO A 250 -8.99 -14.26 7.39
CA PRO A 250 -9.75 -13.04 7.65
C PRO A 250 -9.07 -11.83 6.99
N GLN A 251 -9.88 -10.93 6.46
CA GLN A 251 -9.46 -9.58 6.09
C GLN A 251 -9.63 -8.72 7.34
N TRP A 252 -8.51 -8.20 7.84
CA TRP A 252 -8.42 -7.37 9.04
C TRP A 252 -8.61 -5.90 8.72
#